data_AF-I9L8N5-F1
#
_entry.id   AF-I9L8N5-F1
#
_cell.length_a   1.000
_cell.length_b   1.000
_cell.length_c   1.000
_cell.angle_alpha   90.00
_cell.angle_beta   90.00
_cell.angle_gamma   90.00
#
_symmetry.space_group_name_H-M   'P 1'
#
loop_
_entity.id
_entity.type
_entity.pdbx_description
1 polymer ?
#
loop_
_entity_poly.entity_id
_entity_poly.type
_entity_poly.pdbx_seq_one_letter_code
_entity_poly.pdbx_strand_id
1 'polypeptide(L)'
;MLVPTASRLAAIVVATLLPLAGPAQADSRIIPVAVIAAVTPDVAPSTLPVVSQPQTPAQTIEGGVASFYGRHLAGARTASGQRFNPDALTAAHRTLAFGTKVQVTNPKTGDTVVVTINDRGPFHSNRVIDLSDAAAQQVGILRAGSGRVELAVLSSDD
;
A
#
# COMPACT_ATOMS: atom_id res chain seq x y z
N MET A 1 -66.48 12.40 -9.83
CA MET A 1 -66.73 11.02 -10.32
C MET A 1 -65.47 10.21 -10.04
N LEU A 2 -65.49 9.06 -9.36
CA LEU A 2 -66.30 7.83 -9.53
C LEU A 2 -65.62 6.83 -10.50
N VAL A 3 -64.85 5.91 -9.92
CA VAL A 3 -64.46 4.56 -10.44
C VAL A 3 -65.70 3.62 -10.49
N PRO A 4 -65.67 2.36 -11.00
CA PRO A 4 -64.57 1.46 -11.43
C PRO A 4 -64.72 1.02 -12.93
N THR A 5 -64.55 -0.21 -13.48
CA THR A 5 -64.37 -1.61 -12.99
C THR A 5 -63.86 -2.59 -14.08
N ALA A 6 -62.95 -3.51 -13.71
CA ALA A 6 -62.87 -4.93 -14.15
C ALA A 6 -62.66 -5.27 -15.66
N SER A 7 -62.33 -6.51 -16.08
CA SER A 7 -62.19 -7.84 -15.41
C SER A 7 -61.09 -8.68 -16.12
N ARG A 8 -60.30 -9.52 -15.43
CA ARG A 8 -60.44 -11.01 -15.30
C ARG A 8 -60.52 -11.77 -16.64
N LEU A 9 -59.87 -12.93 -16.85
CA LEU A 9 -59.00 -13.82 -16.04
C LEU A 9 -57.99 -14.48 -17.03
N ALA A 10 -57.21 -15.56 -16.82
CA ALA A 10 -57.24 -16.67 -15.86
C ALA A 10 -55.82 -17.06 -15.35
N ALA A 11 -55.48 -18.36 -15.34
CA ALA A 11 -54.29 -18.93 -14.71
C ALA A 11 -53.92 -20.31 -15.33
N ILE A 12 -52.73 -20.83 -15.02
CA ILE A 12 -52.45 -22.27 -14.83
C ILE A 12 -51.19 -22.41 -13.95
N VAL A 13 -51.15 -23.47 -13.13
CA VAL A 13 -50.05 -23.79 -12.21
C VAL A 13 -49.27 -24.99 -12.76
N VAL A 14 -47.94 -24.95 -12.66
CA VAL A 14 -47.08 -26.14 -12.70
C VAL A 14 -46.08 -26.04 -11.55
N ALA A 15 -45.99 -27.09 -10.73
CA ALA A 15 -45.06 -27.18 -9.61
C ALA A 15 -44.41 -28.57 -9.58
N THR A 16 -43.09 -28.62 -9.73
CA THR A 16 -42.25 -29.81 -9.58
C THR A 16 -40.93 -29.38 -8.96
N LEU A 17 -40.75 -29.58 -7.67
CA LEU A 17 -40.18 -30.77 -7.00
C LEU A 17 -38.65 -30.75 -6.93
N LEU A 18 -38.14 -30.78 -5.70
CA LEU A 18 -36.72 -30.77 -5.35
C LEU A 18 -36.29 -32.18 -4.89
N PRO A 19 -35.18 -32.76 -5.39
CA PRO A 19 -34.61 -33.98 -4.84
C PRO A 19 -33.50 -33.70 -3.82
N LEU A 20 -33.48 -34.46 -2.70
CA LEU A 20 -32.40 -34.46 -1.72
C LEU A 20 -31.35 -35.54 -2.08
N ALA A 21 -30.07 -35.15 -2.08
CA ALA A 21 -28.90 -36.00 -1.87
C ALA A 21 -27.72 -35.08 -1.51
N GLY A 22 -26.73 -35.45 -0.68
CA GLY A 22 -26.50 -36.67 0.09
C GLY A 22 -25.01 -36.68 0.51
N PRO A 23 -24.64 -36.85 1.79
CA PRO A 23 -23.27 -36.57 2.24
C PRO A 23 -22.30 -37.69 1.86
N ALA A 24 -21.21 -37.34 1.18
CA ALA A 24 -20.09 -38.25 0.94
C ALA A 24 -19.16 -38.30 2.17
N GLN A 25 -19.11 -39.45 2.85
CA GLN A 25 -18.13 -39.73 3.91
C GLN A 25 -16.84 -40.32 3.32
N ALA A 26 -15.77 -40.31 4.12
CA ALA A 26 -14.48 -40.90 3.76
C ALA A 26 -14.47 -42.44 3.84
N ASP A 27 -13.59 -43.07 3.07
CA ASP A 27 -13.05 -44.41 3.35
C ASP A 27 -11.52 -44.31 3.44
N SER A 28 -10.91 -45.14 4.29
CA SER A 28 -9.51 -45.02 4.72
C SER A 28 -8.78 -46.35 4.56
N ARG A 29 -7.77 -46.40 3.68
CA ARG A 29 -6.99 -47.62 3.41
C ARG A 29 -5.49 -47.37 3.52
N ILE A 30 -4.97 -47.65 4.72
CA ILE A 30 -3.56 -47.95 5.03
C ILE A 30 -3.27 -49.34 4.40
N ILE A 31 -2.07 -49.84 4.06
CA ILE A 31 -0.69 -49.91 4.62
C ILE A 31 0.25 -50.43 3.47
N PRO A 32 1.58 -50.70 3.61
CA PRO A 32 2.54 -50.43 4.70
C PRO A 32 3.97 -49.90 4.31
N VAL A 33 4.67 -49.35 5.32
CA VAL A 33 6.12 -49.53 5.65
C VAL A 33 7.27 -49.05 4.71
N ALA A 34 7.95 -48.00 5.22
CA ALA A 34 9.40 -47.74 5.32
C ALA A 34 10.37 -47.88 4.13
N VAL A 35 11.05 -46.76 3.84
CA VAL A 35 12.53 -46.70 3.73
C VAL A 35 13.04 -45.69 4.76
N ILE A 36 14.12 -46.02 5.47
CA ILE A 36 14.79 -45.11 6.43
C ILE A 36 16.09 -44.60 5.80
N ALA A 37 16.24 -43.28 5.67
CA ALA A 37 17.47 -42.63 5.26
C ALA A 37 17.63 -41.34 6.07
N ALA A 38 18.52 -41.35 7.07
CA ALA A 38 18.73 -40.23 7.96
C ALA A 38 19.81 -39.29 7.40
N VAL A 39 19.43 -38.06 7.07
CA VAL A 39 20.37 -36.96 6.76
C VAL A 39 19.91 -35.71 7.51
N THR A 40 20.82 -35.20 8.34
CA THR A 40 20.88 -33.95 9.12
C THR A 40 19.73 -32.92 9.03
N PRO A 41 19.30 -32.32 10.16
CA PRO A 41 18.45 -31.14 10.14
C PRO A 41 19.27 -29.91 9.70
N ASP A 42 18.89 -29.29 8.59
CA ASP A 42 19.48 -28.03 8.13
C ASP A 42 18.42 -26.92 8.00
N VAL A 43 18.80 -25.74 8.50
CA VAL A 43 18.07 -24.49 8.72
C VAL A 43 16.71 -24.37 8.00
N ALA A 44 15.62 -24.48 8.78
CA ALA A 44 14.40 -23.75 8.44
C ALA A 44 14.71 -22.24 8.48
N PRO A 45 14.34 -21.43 7.46
CA PRO A 45 14.59 -20.00 7.49
C PRO A 45 13.70 -19.38 8.58
N SER A 46 14.28 -19.12 9.75
CA SER A 46 13.63 -18.40 10.84
C SER A 46 13.16 -17.05 10.32
N THR A 47 11.85 -16.92 10.08
CA THR A 47 11.19 -15.66 9.74
C THR A 47 11.21 -14.77 10.97
N LEU A 48 12.37 -14.20 11.26
CA LEU A 48 12.52 -13.16 12.27
C LEU A 48 11.50 -12.07 11.92
N PRO A 49 10.58 -11.69 12.83
CA PRO A 49 9.81 -10.48 12.62
C PRO A 49 10.83 -9.36 12.52
N VAL A 50 10.89 -8.70 11.36
CA VAL A 50 11.60 -7.42 11.24
C VAL A 50 10.79 -6.45 12.09
N VAL A 51 11.17 -6.36 13.36
CA VAL A 51 10.67 -5.35 14.28
C VAL A 51 11.14 -4.02 13.69
N SER A 52 10.22 -3.33 13.01
CA SER A 52 10.43 -1.95 12.60
C SER A 52 10.77 -1.14 13.84
N GLN A 53 12.07 -0.90 14.05
CA GLN A 53 12.54 -0.10 15.17
C GLN A 53 11.80 1.24 15.18
N PRO A 54 11.47 1.82 16.35
CA PRO A 54 10.91 3.15 16.42
C PRO A 54 11.87 4.15 15.79
N GLN A 55 11.63 4.52 14.53
CA GLN A 55 12.48 5.42 13.78
C GLN A 55 12.34 6.84 14.34
N THR A 56 13.22 7.18 15.27
CA THR A 56 13.19 8.48 15.95
C THR A 56 13.57 9.59 14.96
N PRO A 57 12.85 10.73 14.96
CA PRO A 57 13.28 11.93 14.24
C PRO A 57 14.61 12.46 14.79
N ALA A 58 15.70 12.15 14.10
CA ALA A 58 17.05 12.54 14.51
C ALA A 58 17.35 14.02 14.23
N GLN A 59 16.83 14.54 13.11
CA GLN A 59 17.03 15.94 12.70
C GLN A 59 15.79 16.50 11.99
N THR A 60 15.09 17.45 12.61
CA THR A 60 14.10 18.28 11.91
C THR A 60 14.83 19.18 10.91
N ILE A 61 14.35 19.24 9.66
CA ILE A 61 14.91 20.07 8.58
C ILE A 61 13.85 21.09 8.10
N GLU A 62 14.23 21.98 7.18
CA GLU A 62 13.35 23.05 6.71
C GLU A 62 12.07 22.52 6.04
N GLY A 63 10.93 22.75 6.70
CA GLY A 63 9.60 22.51 6.14
C GLY A 63 9.17 23.61 5.17
N GLY A 64 8.37 23.26 4.16
CA GLY A 64 7.99 24.15 3.07
C GLY A 64 6.84 23.61 2.24
N VAL A 65 6.75 23.98 0.96
CA VAL A 65 5.70 23.44 0.07
C VAL A 65 6.13 22.08 -0.48
N ALA A 66 5.28 21.06 -0.34
CA ALA A 66 5.37 19.80 -1.06
C ALA A 66 4.42 19.78 -2.26
N SER A 67 4.78 19.05 -3.30
CA SER A 67 3.87 18.56 -4.34
C SER A 67 4.20 17.09 -4.64
N PHE A 68 3.77 16.54 -5.76
CA PHE A 68 3.96 15.14 -6.09
C PHE A 68 4.06 14.88 -7.59
N TYR A 69 4.71 13.76 -7.93
CA TYR A 69 4.84 13.27 -9.30
C TYR A 69 3.58 12.54 -9.73
N GLY A 70 2.96 13.02 -10.81
CA GLY A 70 1.79 12.36 -11.38
C GLY A 70 2.13 10.97 -11.94
N ARG A 71 1.17 10.03 -11.82
CA ARG A 71 1.32 8.61 -12.21
C ARG A 71 1.77 8.36 -13.66
N HIS A 72 1.69 9.37 -14.54
CA HIS A 72 2.20 9.31 -15.92
C HIS A 72 3.73 9.13 -16.02
N LEU A 73 4.49 9.39 -14.95
CA LEU A 73 5.94 9.14 -14.90
C LEU A 73 6.31 7.70 -14.50
N ALA A 74 5.33 6.82 -14.25
CA ALA A 74 5.58 5.45 -13.82
C ALA A 74 6.56 4.70 -14.74
N GLY A 75 7.58 4.09 -14.15
CA GLY A 75 8.63 3.37 -14.86
C GLY A 75 9.77 4.23 -15.42
N ALA A 76 9.68 5.56 -15.39
CA ALA A 76 10.80 6.46 -15.73
C ALA A 76 12.00 6.26 -14.78
N ARG A 77 13.21 6.61 -15.20
CA ARG A 77 14.40 6.54 -14.32
C ARG A 77 14.47 7.76 -13.41
N THR A 78 14.65 7.53 -12.11
CA THR A 78 14.98 8.55 -11.11
C THR A 78 16.49 8.83 -11.11
N ALA A 79 16.93 9.90 -10.44
CA ALA A 79 18.34 10.25 -10.28
C ALA A 79 19.17 9.24 -9.47
N SER A 80 18.56 8.30 -8.73
CA SER A 80 19.26 7.14 -8.15
C SER A 80 19.42 5.95 -9.13
N GLY A 81 18.91 6.07 -10.35
CA GLY A 81 18.92 5.02 -11.37
C GLY A 81 17.80 3.98 -11.23
N GLN A 82 17.04 4.03 -10.13
CA GLN A 82 15.83 3.22 -9.94
C GLN A 82 14.72 3.62 -10.94
N ARG A 83 13.71 2.76 -11.10
CA ARG A 83 12.47 3.15 -11.79
C ARG A 83 11.50 3.80 -10.79
N PHE A 84 10.90 4.92 -11.15
CA PHE A 84 9.84 5.55 -10.37
C PHE A 84 8.62 4.63 -10.30
N ASN A 85 8.13 4.39 -9.08
CA ASN A 85 6.87 3.72 -8.82
C ASN A 85 5.95 4.72 -8.07
N PRO A 86 4.82 5.16 -8.66
CA PRO A 86 3.91 6.09 -7.98
C PRO A 86 3.28 5.49 -6.71
N ASP A 87 3.21 4.17 -6.63
CA ASP A 87 2.54 3.44 -5.57
C ASP A 87 3.51 3.08 -4.40
N ALA A 88 4.79 3.48 -4.50
CA ALA A 88 5.80 3.31 -3.45
C ALA A 88 5.99 4.59 -2.61
N LEU A 89 6.47 4.46 -1.37
CA LEU A 89 6.72 5.63 -0.49
C LEU A 89 8.12 6.23 -0.72
N THR A 90 8.25 7.00 -1.81
CA THR A 90 9.51 7.63 -2.23
C THR A 90 9.33 9.11 -2.56
N ALA A 91 10.43 9.88 -2.54
CA ALA A 91 10.41 11.30 -2.85
C ALA A 91 11.71 11.80 -3.52
N ALA A 92 11.60 12.94 -4.20
CA ALA A 92 12.73 13.74 -4.65
C ALA A 92 13.07 14.84 -3.64
N HIS A 93 14.37 14.99 -3.37
CA HIS A 93 14.88 16.11 -2.58
C HIS A 93 16.23 16.60 -3.14
N ARG A 94 16.53 17.89 -2.95
CA ARG A 94 17.68 18.58 -3.58
C ARG A 94 19.03 18.00 -3.14
N THR A 95 19.24 17.93 -1.83
CA THR A 95 20.56 17.74 -1.21
C THR A 95 20.73 16.43 -0.44
N LEU A 96 19.72 16.01 0.33
CA LEU A 96 19.69 14.74 1.08
C LEU A 96 20.20 13.54 0.25
N ALA A 97 20.93 12.63 0.90
CA ALA A 97 21.46 11.43 0.26
C ALA A 97 20.33 10.52 -0.26
N PHE A 98 20.64 9.69 -1.26
CA PHE A 98 19.72 8.63 -1.64
C PHE A 98 19.68 7.55 -0.55
N GLY A 99 18.51 6.96 -0.33
CA GLY A 99 18.26 6.01 0.76
C GLY A 99 17.76 6.67 2.05
N THR A 100 18.08 7.95 2.30
CA THR A 100 17.65 8.69 3.51
C THR A 100 16.14 8.57 3.73
N LYS A 101 15.76 8.20 4.97
CA LYS A 101 14.38 8.18 5.45
C LYS A 101 13.98 9.56 5.95
N VAL A 102 12.86 10.08 5.46
CA VAL A 102 12.30 11.36 5.86
C VAL A 102 10.85 11.16 6.29
N GLN A 103 10.53 11.54 7.52
CA GLN A 103 9.15 11.76 7.92
C GLN A 103 8.68 13.09 7.35
N VAL A 104 7.53 13.06 6.66
CA VAL A 104 6.82 14.21 6.11
C VAL A 104 5.52 14.35 6.90
N THR A 105 5.31 15.49 7.54
CA THR A 105 4.13 15.80 8.36
C THR A 105 3.30 16.89 7.70
N ASN A 106 1.98 16.74 7.67
CA ASN A 106 1.04 17.80 7.29
C ASN A 106 0.53 18.54 8.54
N PRO A 107 1.04 19.74 8.87
CA PRO A 107 0.66 20.45 10.10
C PRO A 107 -0.79 20.97 10.12
N LYS A 108 -1.56 20.78 9.04
CA LYS A 108 -3.01 21.10 9.01
C LYS A 108 -3.89 19.97 9.54
N THR A 109 -3.42 18.73 9.48
CA THR A 109 -4.20 17.52 9.83
C THR A 109 -3.52 16.65 10.87
N GLY A 110 -2.19 16.72 10.98
CA GLY A 110 -1.39 15.79 11.78
C GLY A 110 -1.00 14.51 11.02
N ASP A 111 -1.41 14.35 9.76
CA ASP A 111 -1.06 13.18 8.95
C ASP A 111 0.46 13.11 8.73
N THR A 112 1.03 11.91 8.81
CA THR A 112 2.46 11.67 8.59
C THR A 112 2.71 10.52 7.62
N VAL A 113 3.81 10.59 6.88
CA VAL A 113 4.32 9.52 6.03
C VAL A 113 5.84 9.46 6.09
N VAL A 114 6.42 8.26 6.07
CA VAL A 114 7.87 8.08 5.96
C VAL A 114 8.22 7.70 4.52
N VAL A 115 9.01 8.54 3.85
CA VAL A 115 9.47 8.32 2.48
C VAL A 115 10.98 8.05 2.41
N THR A 116 11.41 7.30 1.40
CA THR A 116 12.83 7.21 1.03
C THR A 116 13.15 8.22 -0.07
N ILE A 117 14.21 9.01 0.12
CA ILE A 117 14.75 9.87 -0.95
C ILE A 117 15.42 8.98 -2.01
N ASN A 118 14.92 9.00 -3.25
CA ASN A 118 15.50 8.26 -4.37
C ASN A 118 15.59 9.07 -5.68
N ASP A 119 15.26 10.37 -5.65
CA ASP A 119 15.33 11.26 -6.82
C ASP A 119 15.77 12.69 -6.43
N ARG A 120 15.96 13.57 -7.43
CA ARG A 120 16.56 14.90 -7.28
C ARG A 120 15.64 16.01 -7.77
N GLY A 121 15.65 17.13 -7.05
CA GLY A 121 14.76 18.28 -7.26
C GLY A 121 13.98 18.60 -5.98
N PRO A 122 12.94 19.43 -6.03
CA PRO A 122 12.50 20.24 -7.17
C PRO A 122 13.47 21.40 -7.46
N PHE A 123 13.88 21.59 -8.71
CA PHE A 123 14.89 22.60 -9.06
C PHE A 123 14.34 24.02 -9.32
N HIS A 124 13.11 24.13 -9.83
CA HIS A 124 12.57 25.39 -10.38
C HIS A 124 11.31 25.90 -9.64
N SER A 125 11.23 25.73 -8.33
CA SER A 125 10.07 26.19 -7.54
C SER A 125 10.39 26.38 -6.06
N ASN A 126 9.54 27.14 -5.36
CA ASN A 126 9.54 27.32 -3.90
C ASN A 126 9.11 26.07 -3.10
N ARG A 127 9.07 24.89 -3.73
CA ARG A 127 8.84 23.61 -3.06
C ARG A 127 10.12 23.11 -2.38
N VAL A 128 9.98 22.24 -1.38
CA VAL A 128 11.11 21.59 -0.68
C VAL A 128 11.27 20.12 -1.07
N ILE A 129 10.16 19.44 -1.36
CA ILE A 129 10.10 18.00 -1.64
C ILE A 129 9.01 17.71 -2.68
N ASP A 130 9.25 16.76 -3.58
CA ASP A 130 8.22 16.20 -4.47
C ASP A 130 8.01 14.72 -4.13
N LEU A 131 6.79 14.35 -3.75
CA LEU A 131 6.42 13.02 -3.28
C LEU A 131 5.98 12.09 -4.42
N SER A 132 5.87 10.80 -4.13
CA SER A 132 5.06 9.87 -4.93
C SER A 132 3.55 10.10 -4.74
N ASP A 133 2.74 9.52 -5.63
CA ASP A 133 1.27 9.58 -5.59
C ASP A 133 0.74 8.96 -4.26
N ALA A 134 1.24 7.78 -3.88
CA ALA A 134 0.89 7.12 -2.62
C ALA A 134 1.30 7.92 -1.37
N ALA A 135 2.49 8.52 -1.35
CA ALA A 135 2.92 9.34 -0.22
C ALA A 135 2.11 10.65 -0.12
N ALA A 136 1.79 11.27 -1.25
CA ALA A 136 0.91 12.44 -1.31
C ALA A 136 -0.53 12.13 -0.88
N GLN A 137 -1.01 10.91 -1.13
CA GLN A 137 -2.30 10.41 -0.62
C GLN A 137 -2.28 10.27 0.90
N GLN A 138 -1.26 9.60 1.46
CA GLN A 138 -1.14 9.35 2.90
C GLN A 138 -0.99 10.64 3.72
N VAL A 139 -0.22 11.62 3.23
CA VAL A 139 -0.01 12.92 3.92
C VAL A 139 -1.11 13.96 3.60
N GLY A 140 -2.18 13.55 2.91
CA GLY A 140 -3.39 14.35 2.70
C GLY A 140 -3.31 15.47 1.66
N ILE A 141 -2.21 15.58 0.88
CA ILE A 141 -2.02 16.67 -0.10
C ILE A 141 -2.47 16.35 -1.53
N LEU A 142 -2.70 15.08 -1.88
CA LEU A 142 -3.01 14.62 -3.25
C LEU A 142 -4.14 15.44 -3.91
N ARG A 143 -5.26 15.64 -3.19
CA ARG A 143 -6.43 16.39 -3.67
C ARG A 143 -6.18 17.89 -3.87
N ALA A 144 -5.16 18.45 -3.24
CA ALA A 144 -4.82 19.87 -3.33
C ALA A 144 -3.71 20.16 -4.37
N GLY A 145 -3.09 19.13 -4.96
CA GLY A 145 -1.91 19.26 -5.84
C GLY A 145 -0.61 19.63 -5.10
N SER A 146 -0.72 20.38 -4.01
CA SER A 146 0.39 20.77 -3.14
C SER A 146 -0.10 21.10 -1.72
N GLY A 147 0.80 21.13 -0.76
CA GLY A 147 0.51 21.51 0.62
C GLY A 147 1.76 22.01 1.35
N ARG A 148 1.60 22.67 2.50
CA ARG A 148 2.74 22.94 3.39
C ARG A 148 2.99 21.69 4.22
N VAL A 149 4.26 21.29 4.33
CA VAL A 149 4.70 20.14 5.13
C VAL A 149 5.87 20.52 6.03
N GLU A 150 6.04 19.76 7.10
CA GLU A 150 7.23 19.74 7.94
C GLU A 150 8.01 18.45 7.67
N LEU A 151 9.33 18.51 7.80
CA LEU A 151 10.24 17.44 7.38
C LEU A 151 11.20 17.10 8.52
N ALA A 152 11.39 15.81 8.78
CA ALA A 152 12.45 15.34 9.68
C ALA A 152 13.17 14.12 9.10
N VAL A 153 14.50 14.14 9.14
CA VAL A 153 15.34 12.99 8.83
C VAL A 153 15.31 12.04 10.01
N LEU A 154 15.02 10.77 9.73
CA LEU A 154 15.03 9.70 10.72
C LEU A 154 16.42 9.06 10.78
N SER A 155 16.92 8.76 11.97
CA SER A 155 18.07 7.87 12.08
C SER A 155 17.66 6.42 11.82
N SER A 156 18.61 5.65 11.32
CA SER A 156 18.82 4.28 11.76
C SER A 156 19.85 4.36 12.87
N ASP A 157 19.45 4.11 14.12
CA ASP A 157 20.38 3.96 15.23
C ASP A 157 20.95 2.53 15.15
N ASP A 158 22.28 2.41 15.00
CA ASP A 158 23.05 1.14 14.95
C ASP A 158 23.23 0.51 16.36
#